data_AF-A0A7J4RRQ2-F1
#
_entry.id   AF-A0A7J4RRQ2-F1
#
_cell.length_a   1.000
_cell.length_b   1.000
_cell.length_c   1.000
_cell.angle_alpha   90.00
_cell.angle_beta   90.00
_cell.angle_gamma   90.00
#
_symmetry.space_group_name_H-M   'P 1'
#
loop_
_entity.id
_entity.type
_entity.pdbx_description
1 polymer ?
#
loop_
_entity_poly.entity_id
_entity_poly.type
_entity_poly.pdbx_seq_one_letter_code
_entity_poly.pdbx_strand_id
1 'polypeptide(L)'
;MNAIAVAVPGDHIVLADGVYDTTSYLQSNGAKTLLIRSTGTATNPIVVKSSTIGGAEIKGPAGFEFNTASYVIVQGFKFTHSQDNSVFTNEMAVRCTDCTHVRFTRNHFELTTTTNGQSDWLGITSAGSMYNRIDHNIFANKATKGVFVLVLGSGGVVSKYNQIDHNYFHDQTYSGGNGGECMRIGNSEEGLKNAYATVEYNLFEKCNGDVEAVTIKSSNNTIRENTFRNNQGSLTLRHGNANVVDGNFFLDGKNGLRLYGHNHKIINNYFEGTFGSGSLTTLIIGSGSVTEDLTVSNSKHSQPQNILVAFNTFVNNQNSIVIGEPFRPLAPIDVTIANNIIKSDSGRLVNYRAGADITWEDNIMFGLANKGNMPTSGYTWIDPQLVLQSDDVYRILNTSPAIDKENPISFPDIVKDMDGQTRSGLLDTGADEFRAESVLNFPLSPGDIGPNSN
;
A
#
# COMPACT_ATOMS: atom_id res chain seq x y z
N MET A 1 3.92 -29.10 -19.76
CA MET A 1 3.43 -27.79 -20.25
C MET A 1 2.13 -27.87 -21.06
N ASN A 2 1.73 -29.04 -21.59
CA ASN A 2 0.44 -29.16 -22.30
C ASN A 2 -0.80 -29.13 -21.41
N ALA A 3 -0.70 -29.51 -20.12
CA ALA A 3 -1.85 -29.65 -19.23
C ALA A 3 -2.69 -28.37 -19.08
N ILE A 4 -2.04 -27.21 -18.93
CA ILE A 4 -2.75 -25.93 -18.72
C ILE A 4 -3.46 -25.42 -19.97
N ALA A 5 -2.93 -25.76 -21.16
CA ALA A 5 -3.50 -25.36 -22.43
C ALA A 5 -4.80 -26.10 -22.77
N VAL A 6 -5.05 -27.26 -22.14
CA VAL A 6 -6.25 -28.09 -22.36
C VAL A 6 -7.13 -28.21 -21.12
N ALA A 7 -6.79 -27.48 -20.04
CA ALA A 7 -7.52 -27.53 -18.79
C ALA A 7 -8.95 -26.97 -18.93
N VAL A 8 -9.90 -27.63 -18.29
CA VAL A 8 -11.32 -27.25 -18.24
C VAL A 8 -11.71 -26.82 -16.82
N PRO A 9 -12.83 -26.09 -16.63
CA PRO A 9 -13.29 -25.68 -15.30
C PRO A 9 -13.32 -26.83 -14.29
N GLY A 10 -12.69 -26.64 -13.14
CA GLY A 10 -12.58 -27.65 -12.08
C GLY A 10 -11.32 -28.52 -12.14
N ASP A 11 -10.48 -28.38 -13.18
CA ASP A 11 -9.22 -29.11 -13.24
C ASP A 11 -8.20 -28.60 -12.21
N HIS A 12 -7.46 -29.55 -11.64
CA HIS A 12 -6.32 -29.30 -10.75
C HIS A 12 -5.03 -29.79 -11.40
N ILE A 13 -4.16 -28.86 -11.77
CA ILE A 13 -2.81 -29.14 -12.27
C ILE A 13 -1.85 -29.05 -11.09
N VAL A 14 -1.42 -30.21 -10.59
CA VAL A 14 -0.53 -30.31 -9.43
C VAL A 14 0.89 -30.66 -9.89
N LEU A 15 1.83 -29.75 -9.63
CA LEU A 15 3.25 -29.99 -9.85
C LEU A 15 3.84 -30.64 -8.60
N ALA A 16 4.49 -31.78 -8.79
CA ALA A 16 5.26 -32.43 -7.73
C ALA A 16 6.38 -31.50 -7.21
N ASP A 17 6.88 -31.77 -6.02
CA ASP A 17 8.02 -31.03 -5.48
C ASP A 17 9.25 -31.26 -6.38
N GLY A 18 9.97 -30.18 -6.66
CA GLY A 18 11.13 -30.21 -7.55
C GLY A 18 11.42 -28.88 -8.23
N VAL A 19 12.51 -28.86 -9.00
CA VAL A 19 12.94 -27.70 -9.77
C VAL A 19 12.51 -27.87 -11.23
N TYR A 20 11.73 -26.91 -11.73
CA TYR A 20 11.22 -26.85 -13.08
C TYR A 20 11.95 -25.76 -13.86
N ASP A 21 12.95 -26.16 -14.65
CA ASP A 21 13.74 -25.25 -15.48
C ASP A 21 13.06 -24.98 -16.83
N THR A 22 12.73 -23.72 -17.07
CA THR A 22 12.07 -23.23 -18.28
C THR A 22 13.00 -23.05 -19.49
N THR A 23 14.28 -23.40 -19.39
CA THR A 23 15.24 -23.29 -20.51
C THR A 23 14.78 -24.11 -21.73
N SER A 24 14.31 -25.33 -21.49
CA SER A 24 13.77 -26.20 -22.54
C SER A 24 12.52 -25.61 -23.21
N TYR A 25 11.70 -24.86 -22.47
CA TYR A 25 10.55 -24.16 -23.02
C TYR A 25 10.98 -23.11 -24.04
N LEU A 26 11.92 -22.23 -23.65
CA LEU A 26 12.46 -21.21 -24.53
C LEU A 26 13.06 -21.83 -25.80
N GLN A 27 13.88 -22.87 -25.66
CA GLN A 27 14.51 -23.55 -26.80
C GLN A 27 13.48 -24.17 -27.75
N SER A 28 12.40 -24.74 -27.22
CA SER A 28 11.40 -25.44 -28.04
C SER A 28 10.37 -24.52 -28.67
N ASN A 29 10.07 -23.36 -28.06
CA ASN A 29 8.98 -22.49 -28.48
C ASN A 29 9.46 -21.15 -29.06
N GLY A 30 10.74 -20.80 -28.87
CA GLY A 30 11.27 -19.49 -29.23
C GLY A 30 10.61 -18.33 -28.47
N ALA A 31 9.89 -18.62 -27.38
CA ALA A 31 9.13 -17.68 -26.58
C ALA A 31 9.61 -17.67 -25.14
N LYS A 32 9.68 -16.47 -24.55
CA LYS A 32 10.14 -16.23 -23.17
C LYS A 32 9.00 -16.09 -22.18
N THR A 33 7.75 -16.25 -22.62
CA THR A 33 6.58 -16.26 -21.76
C THR A 33 5.72 -17.47 -22.11
N LEU A 34 5.33 -18.22 -21.09
CA LEU A 34 4.33 -19.27 -21.21
C LEU A 34 2.95 -18.63 -21.23
N LEU A 35 2.26 -18.72 -22.36
CA LEU A 35 0.96 -18.12 -22.58
C LEU A 35 -0.17 -19.01 -22.07
N ILE A 36 -0.99 -18.45 -21.19
CA ILE A 36 -2.09 -19.12 -20.49
C ILE A 36 -3.39 -18.37 -20.80
N ARG A 37 -4.35 -19.06 -21.40
CA ARG A 37 -5.68 -18.50 -21.75
C ARG A 37 -6.84 -19.28 -21.12
N SER A 38 -6.56 -19.95 -20.01
CA SER A 38 -7.50 -20.86 -19.37
C SER A 38 -8.65 -20.07 -18.73
N THR A 39 -9.86 -20.64 -18.82
CA THR A 39 -11.09 -20.05 -18.30
C THR A 39 -11.82 -21.07 -17.45
N GLY A 40 -11.80 -20.87 -16.13
CA GLY A 40 -12.60 -21.61 -15.16
C GLY A 40 -13.98 -20.95 -14.95
N THR A 41 -14.66 -21.34 -13.88
CA THR A 41 -15.87 -20.65 -13.40
C THR A 41 -15.77 -20.33 -11.91
N ALA A 42 -16.66 -19.49 -11.40
CA ALA A 42 -16.68 -19.13 -9.98
C ALA A 42 -16.82 -20.33 -9.04
N THR A 43 -17.58 -21.35 -9.46
CA THR A 43 -17.77 -22.59 -8.69
C THR A 43 -16.75 -23.67 -9.00
N ASN A 44 -16.12 -23.64 -10.18
CA ASN A 44 -15.14 -24.61 -10.64
C ASN A 44 -13.93 -23.88 -11.26
N PRO A 45 -13.10 -23.22 -10.43
CA PRO A 45 -11.90 -22.57 -10.93
C PRO A 45 -10.90 -23.62 -11.47
N ILE A 46 -9.99 -23.19 -12.34
CA ILE A 46 -8.83 -24.00 -12.71
C ILE A 46 -7.72 -23.72 -11.69
N VAL A 47 -7.22 -24.77 -11.03
CA VAL A 47 -6.20 -24.63 -9.99
C VAL A 47 -4.87 -25.15 -10.50
N VAL A 48 -3.87 -24.27 -10.59
CA VAL A 48 -2.49 -24.61 -10.92
C VAL A 48 -1.68 -24.45 -9.65
N LYS A 49 -1.17 -25.55 -9.11
CA LYS A 49 -0.54 -25.53 -7.79
C LYS A 49 0.68 -26.42 -7.66
N SER A 50 1.55 -26.09 -6.72
CA SER A 50 2.53 -27.03 -6.19
C SER A 50 1.87 -28.05 -5.25
N SER A 51 2.42 -29.27 -5.17
CA SER A 51 1.98 -30.30 -4.22
C SER A 51 2.17 -29.86 -2.77
N THR A 52 3.30 -29.21 -2.46
CA THR A 52 3.56 -28.57 -1.17
C THR A 52 3.85 -27.08 -1.39
N ILE A 53 3.46 -26.21 -0.45
CA ILE A 53 3.71 -24.78 -0.60
C ILE A 53 5.22 -24.53 -0.64
N GLY A 54 5.69 -23.93 -1.74
CA GLY A 54 7.10 -23.69 -2.02
C GLY A 54 7.87 -24.90 -2.57
N GLY A 55 7.22 -26.06 -2.71
CA GLY A 55 7.87 -27.31 -3.12
C GLY A 55 8.25 -27.37 -4.60
N ALA A 56 7.48 -26.69 -5.47
CA ALA A 56 7.78 -26.55 -6.89
C ALA A 56 8.47 -25.19 -7.15
N GLU A 57 9.76 -25.25 -7.44
CA GLU A 57 10.56 -24.09 -7.84
C GLU A 57 10.52 -23.92 -9.36
N ILE A 58 10.14 -22.74 -9.84
CA ILE A 58 10.22 -22.36 -11.25
C ILE A 58 11.49 -21.52 -11.46
N LYS A 59 12.42 -22.07 -12.25
CA LYS A 59 13.69 -21.46 -12.65
C LYS A 59 13.78 -21.32 -14.17
N GLY A 60 14.84 -20.69 -14.66
CA GLY A 60 15.18 -20.58 -16.08
C GLY A 60 14.82 -19.21 -16.63
N PRO A 61 14.77 -19.04 -17.96
CA PRO A 61 14.63 -17.73 -18.58
C PRO A 61 13.19 -17.33 -18.95
N ALA A 62 12.19 -18.21 -18.75
CA ALA A 62 10.82 -17.93 -19.18
C ALA A 62 9.90 -17.57 -18.01
N GLY A 63 9.09 -16.54 -18.21
CA GLY A 63 7.99 -16.13 -17.32
C GLY A 63 6.62 -16.65 -17.79
N PHE A 64 5.55 -16.01 -17.31
CA PHE A 64 4.17 -16.42 -17.55
C PHE A 64 3.31 -15.25 -17.99
N GLU A 65 2.50 -15.45 -19.03
CA GLU A 65 1.49 -14.49 -19.45
C GLU A 65 0.11 -15.15 -19.42
N PHE A 66 -0.69 -14.75 -18.44
CA PHE A 66 -2.12 -15.00 -18.39
C PHE A 66 -2.79 -13.95 -19.26
N ASN A 67 -3.44 -14.37 -20.34
CA ASN A 67 -4.05 -13.47 -21.31
C ASN A 67 -5.52 -13.81 -21.43
N THR A 68 -6.41 -12.88 -21.09
CA THR A 68 -7.86 -13.09 -21.05
C THR A 68 -8.30 -14.25 -20.14
N ALA A 69 -7.43 -14.67 -19.22
CA ALA A 69 -7.69 -15.76 -18.31
C ALA A 69 -8.74 -15.36 -17.27
N SER A 70 -9.55 -16.32 -16.84
CA SER A 70 -10.51 -16.06 -15.77
C SER A 70 -10.75 -17.25 -14.85
N TYR A 71 -11.00 -16.97 -13.58
CA TYR A 71 -11.18 -17.99 -12.54
C TYR A 71 -10.05 -19.03 -12.51
N VAL A 72 -8.81 -18.53 -12.54
CA VAL A 72 -7.59 -19.33 -12.44
C VAL A 72 -6.90 -19.03 -11.11
N ILE A 73 -6.48 -20.07 -10.40
CA ILE A 73 -5.74 -19.95 -9.14
C ILE A 73 -4.33 -20.47 -9.36
N VAL A 74 -3.32 -19.64 -9.06
CA VAL A 74 -1.90 -19.98 -9.09
C VAL A 74 -1.40 -20.04 -7.65
N GLN A 75 -1.06 -21.25 -7.20
CA GLN A 75 -0.84 -21.50 -5.77
C GLN A 75 0.47 -22.23 -5.43
N GLY A 76 1.19 -21.70 -4.45
CA GLY A 76 2.22 -22.49 -3.76
C GLY A 76 3.56 -22.59 -4.48
N PHE A 77 3.84 -21.77 -5.50
CA PHE A 77 5.10 -21.86 -6.25
C PHE A 77 6.21 -21.02 -5.63
N LYS A 78 7.46 -21.45 -5.82
CA LYS A 78 8.65 -20.61 -5.64
C LYS A 78 9.13 -20.14 -7.01
N PHE A 79 9.03 -18.85 -7.29
CA PHE A 79 9.51 -18.25 -8.54
C PHE A 79 10.90 -17.64 -8.34
N THR A 80 11.92 -18.27 -8.93
CA THR A 80 13.33 -17.81 -8.93
C THR A 80 13.88 -17.59 -10.34
N HIS A 81 13.06 -17.83 -11.36
CA HIS A 81 13.40 -17.65 -12.77
C HIS A 81 13.88 -16.22 -13.07
N SER A 82 14.70 -16.11 -14.10
CA SER A 82 15.29 -14.87 -14.54
C SER A 82 14.27 -14.00 -15.27
N GLN A 83 14.32 -12.69 -15.00
CA GLN A 83 13.62 -11.63 -15.73
C GLN A 83 14.48 -11.02 -16.84
N ASP A 84 15.52 -11.73 -17.32
CA ASP A 84 16.35 -11.32 -18.47
C ASP A 84 15.63 -11.63 -19.80
N ASN A 85 14.37 -11.22 -19.88
CA ASN A 85 13.48 -11.61 -20.96
C ASN A 85 13.58 -10.69 -22.20
N SER A 86 14.04 -9.44 -22.12
CA SER A 86 14.59 -8.72 -23.29
C SER A 86 15.32 -7.43 -22.94
N VAL A 87 16.05 -6.83 -23.88
CA VAL A 87 16.66 -5.48 -23.75
C VAL A 87 15.63 -4.33 -23.63
N PHE A 88 14.32 -4.64 -23.62
CA PHE A 88 13.24 -3.66 -23.53
C PHE A 88 12.62 -3.62 -22.12
N THR A 89 12.30 -2.41 -21.65
CA THR A 89 12.03 -2.06 -20.24
C THR A 89 10.64 -2.43 -19.70
N ASN A 90 9.85 -3.22 -20.42
CA ASN A 90 8.41 -3.41 -20.16
C ASN A 90 8.02 -4.87 -19.88
N GLU A 91 8.93 -5.72 -19.40
CA GLU A 91 8.65 -7.14 -19.19
C GLU A 91 8.42 -7.49 -17.71
N MET A 92 7.48 -8.43 -17.50
CA MET A 92 7.01 -8.89 -16.19
C MET A 92 7.22 -10.39 -16.05
N ALA A 93 7.54 -10.86 -14.85
CA ALA A 93 7.70 -12.29 -14.55
C ALA A 93 6.42 -13.07 -14.74
N VAL A 94 5.37 -12.51 -14.18
CA VAL A 94 4.02 -13.02 -14.24
C VAL A 94 3.15 -11.85 -14.62
N ARG A 95 2.54 -11.93 -15.80
CA ARG A 95 1.62 -10.91 -16.30
C ARG A 95 0.22 -11.48 -16.40
N CYS A 96 -0.76 -10.72 -15.94
CA CYS A 96 -2.17 -10.95 -16.17
C CYS A 96 -2.73 -9.81 -17.03
N THR A 97 -2.88 -10.07 -18.33
CA THR A 97 -3.40 -9.15 -19.34
C THR A 97 -4.89 -9.42 -19.55
N ASP A 98 -5.75 -8.42 -19.30
CA ASP A 98 -7.22 -8.53 -19.42
C ASP A 98 -7.81 -9.73 -18.62
N CYS A 99 -7.26 -9.97 -17.44
CA CYS A 99 -7.68 -11.08 -16.57
C CYS A 99 -8.84 -10.69 -15.65
N THR A 100 -9.73 -11.66 -15.37
CA THR A 100 -10.77 -11.45 -14.36
C THR A 100 -10.87 -12.61 -13.38
N HIS A 101 -11.00 -12.33 -12.08
CA HIS A 101 -11.09 -13.37 -11.04
C HIS A 101 -9.89 -14.34 -11.02
N VAL A 102 -8.70 -13.88 -11.42
CA VAL A 102 -7.46 -14.65 -11.27
C VAL A 102 -6.87 -14.39 -9.89
N ARG A 103 -6.40 -15.45 -9.24
CA ARG A 103 -5.83 -15.40 -7.89
C ARG A 103 -4.39 -15.92 -7.88
N PHE A 104 -3.45 -15.08 -7.46
CA PHE A 104 -2.07 -15.47 -7.18
C PHE A 104 -1.91 -15.58 -5.67
N THR A 105 -1.81 -16.81 -5.15
CA THR A 105 -1.83 -17.06 -3.71
C THR A 105 -0.73 -17.97 -3.20
N ARG A 106 -0.18 -17.69 -2.02
CA ARG A 106 0.81 -18.57 -1.36
C ARG A 106 2.08 -18.83 -2.16
N ASN A 107 2.48 -17.88 -3.00
CA ASN A 107 3.71 -17.99 -3.79
C ASN A 107 4.86 -17.25 -3.12
N HIS A 108 6.09 -17.65 -3.43
CA HIS A 108 7.30 -16.94 -3.06
C HIS A 108 8.01 -16.45 -4.32
N PHE A 109 8.09 -15.13 -4.48
CA PHE A 109 8.84 -14.48 -5.55
C PHE A 109 10.20 -14.02 -5.01
N GLU A 110 11.27 -14.51 -5.60
CA GLU A 110 12.65 -14.11 -5.34
C GLU A 110 13.42 -14.20 -6.68
N LEU A 111 13.04 -13.32 -7.60
CA LEU A 111 13.44 -13.40 -9.00
C LEU A 111 14.84 -12.81 -9.22
N THR A 112 15.53 -13.32 -10.24
CA THR A 112 16.86 -12.84 -10.63
C THR A 112 16.77 -11.94 -11.86
N THR A 113 17.53 -10.84 -11.88
CA THR A 113 17.63 -9.94 -13.04
C THR A 113 19.10 -9.56 -13.20
N THR A 114 19.76 -10.02 -14.26
CA THR A 114 21.22 -9.90 -14.41
C THR A 114 21.67 -8.98 -15.54
N THR A 115 20.81 -8.74 -16.54
CA THR A 115 21.22 -8.06 -17.79
C THR A 115 20.73 -6.62 -17.87
N ASN A 116 19.44 -6.36 -17.62
CA ASN A 116 18.86 -5.03 -17.86
C ASN A 116 18.74 -4.15 -16.61
N GLY A 117 18.95 -4.72 -15.42
CA GLY A 117 18.82 -4.02 -14.14
C GLY A 117 17.41 -3.46 -13.83
N GLN A 118 16.41 -3.78 -14.65
CA GLN A 118 15.01 -3.37 -14.49
C GLN A 118 14.06 -4.55 -14.77
N SER A 119 13.09 -4.77 -13.88
CA SER A 119 12.03 -5.78 -14.02
C SER A 119 10.89 -5.49 -13.06
N ASP A 120 9.65 -5.58 -13.53
CA ASP A 120 8.47 -5.70 -12.68
C ASP A 120 8.19 -7.20 -12.45
N TRP A 121 7.72 -7.61 -11.27
CA TRP A 121 7.56 -9.05 -10.97
C TRP A 121 6.17 -9.56 -11.33
N LEU A 122 5.14 -9.16 -10.58
CA LEU A 122 3.75 -9.56 -10.84
C LEU A 122 2.91 -8.37 -11.31
N GLY A 123 2.35 -8.47 -12.50
CA GLY A 123 1.53 -7.41 -13.10
C GLY A 123 0.09 -7.84 -13.36
N ILE A 124 -0.87 -7.02 -12.95
CA ILE A 124 -2.26 -7.05 -13.45
C ILE A 124 -2.43 -5.86 -14.38
N THR A 125 -2.61 -6.11 -15.67
CA THR A 125 -2.48 -5.09 -16.72
C THR A 125 -3.69 -5.04 -17.65
N SER A 126 -3.82 -3.94 -18.38
CA SER A 126 -4.84 -3.67 -19.41
C SER A 126 -6.22 -3.30 -18.87
N ALA A 127 -7.00 -2.65 -19.74
CA ALA A 127 -8.32 -2.08 -19.46
C ALA A 127 -9.38 -3.11 -19.02
N GLY A 128 -9.27 -4.36 -19.48
CA GLY A 128 -10.22 -5.42 -19.17
C GLY A 128 -9.95 -6.13 -17.83
N SER A 129 -8.83 -5.84 -17.17
CA SER A 129 -8.48 -6.52 -15.93
C SER A 129 -9.30 -6.04 -14.74
N MET A 130 -9.99 -6.96 -14.05
CA MET A 130 -10.77 -6.63 -12.86
C MET A 130 -11.04 -7.81 -11.92
N TYR A 131 -11.29 -7.55 -10.64
CA TYR A 131 -11.59 -8.56 -9.62
C TYR A 131 -10.50 -9.64 -9.43
N ASN A 132 -9.24 -9.31 -9.69
CA ASN A 132 -8.13 -10.22 -9.43
C ASN A 132 -7.66 -10.09 -7.98
N ARG A 133 -7.02 -11.14 -7.45
CA ARG A 133 -6.52 -11.16 -6.08
C ARG A 133 -5.05 -11.59 -6.02
N ILE A 134 -4.24 -10.85 -5.29
CA ILE A 134 -2.84 -11.17 -4.98
C ILE A 134 -2.78 -11.31 -3.47
N ASP A 135 -2.64 -12.54 -2.96
CA ASP A 135 -2.71 -12.76 -1.52
C ASP A 135 -1.76 -13.80 -0.95
N HIS A 136 -1.39 -13.69 0.32
CA HIS A 136 -0.54 -14.70 0.98
C HIS A 136 0.81 -14.93 0.28
N ASN A 137 1.33 -13.98 -0.49
CA ASN A 137 2.61 -14.16 -1.18
C ASN A 137 3.77 -13.55 -0.39
N ILE A 138 4.99 -14.02 -0.65
CA ILE A 138 6.23 -13.33 -0.30
C ILE A 138 6.83 -12.72 -1.57
N PHE A 139 7.26 -11.47 -1.49
CA PHE A 139 8.08 -10.79 -2.48
C PHE A 139 9.35 -10.26 -1.77
N ALA A 140 10.50 -10.86 -2.07
CA ALA A 140 11.72 -10.67 -1.27
C ALA A 140 12.92 -10.19 -2.10
N ASN A 141 13.85 -9.46 -1.49
CA ASN A 141 15.23 -9.30 -1.98
C ASN A 141 15.40 -8.67 -3.37
N LYS A 142 14.48 -7.80 -3.81
CA LYS A 142 14.60 -7.11 -5.11
C LYS A 142 15.62 -5.98 -5.05
N ALA A 143 16.72 -6.14 -5.77
CA ALA A 143 17.78 -5.14 -5.88
C ALA A 143 17.75 -4.33 -7.20
N THR A 144 16.82 -4.62 -8.10
CA THR A 144 16.71 -3.99 -9.43
C THR A 144 15.63 -2.92 -9.48
N LYS A 145 15.70 -2.05 -10.50
CA LYS A 145 14.61 -1.12 -10.84
C LYS A 145 13.33 -1.89 -11.21
N GLY A 146 12.17 -1.28 -11.04
CA GLY A 146 10.84 -1.88 -11.21
C GLY A 146 10.25 -2.33 -9.88
N VAL A 147 8.99 -2.74 -9.90
CA VAL A 147 8.18 -3.03 -8.71
C VAL A 147 7.99 -4.52 -8.46
N PHE A 148 7.63 -4.89 -7.22
CA PHE A 148 7.16 -6.25 -6.94
C PHE A 148 5.78 -6.48 -7.57
N VAL A 149 4.84 -5.56 -7.34
CA VAL A 149 3.47 -5.65 -7.84
C VAL A 149 3.07 -4.38 -8.58
N LEU A 150 2.59 -4.55 -9.81
CA LEU A 150 2.04 -3.47 -10.64
C LEU A 150 0.59 -3.78 -11.01
N VAL A 151 -0.33 -2.90 -10.63
CA VAL A 151 -1.70 -2.89 -11.17
C VAL A 151 -1.81 -1.72 -12.13
N LEU A 152 -2.13 -1.96 -13.39
CA LEU A 152 -2.10 -0.96 -14.46
C LEU A 152 -3.25 -1.17 -15.43
N GLY A 153 -3.78 -0.07 -15.95
CA GLY A 153 -4.76 -0.10 -17.03
C GLY A 153 -4.15 -0.02 -18.43
N SER A 154 -4.98 0.38 -19.39
CA SER A 154 -4.56 0.76 -20.75
C SER A 154 -5.63 1.62 -21.42
N GLY A 155 -5.27 2.42 -22.41
CA GLY A 155 -6.24 3.15 -23.23
C GLY A 155 -7.15 4.11 -22.45
N GLY A 156 -6.64 4.68 -21.36
CA GLY A 156 -7.41 5.61 -20.50
C GLY A 156 -8.40 4.94 -19.55
N VAL A 157 -8.31 3.62 -19.37
CA VAL A 157 -9.09 2.83 -18.40
C VAL A 157 -8.12 2.17 -17.43
N VAL A 158 -8.32 2.39 -16.12
CA VAL A 158 -7.57 1.70 -15.05
C VAL A 158 -8.16 0.33 -14.76
N SER A 159 -7.32 -0.64 -14.36
CA SER A 159 -7.78 -1.93 -13.85
C SER A 159 -8.55 -1.77 -12.53
N LYS A 160 -9.64 -2.53 -12.34
CA LYS A 160 -10.63 -2.26 -11.27
C LYS A 160 -10.83 -3.37 -10.25
N TYR A 161 -11.16 -2.98 -9.01
CA TYR A 161 -11.61 -3.89 -7.95
C TYR A 161 -10.63 -5.03 -7.65
N ASN A 162 -9.33 -4.81 -7.88
CA ASN A 162 -8.31 -5.78 -7.50
C ASN A 162 -8.06 -5.71 -6.00
N GLN A 163 -7.81 -6.86 -5.40
CA GLN A 163 -7.50 -7.00 -3.98
C GLN A 163 -6.06 -7.46 -3.81
N ILE A 164 -5.31 -6.77 -2.96
CA ILE A 164 -3.93 -7.11 -2.60
C ILE A 164 -3.92 -7.24 -1.09
N ASP A 165 -3.82 -8.47 -0.59
CA ASP A 165 -3.98 -8.73 0.85
C ASP A 165 -3.11 -9.84 1.41
N HIS A 166 -2.71 -9.74 2.68
CA HIS A 166 -1.90 -10.77 3.34
C HIS A 166 -0.56 -11.09 2.65
N ASN A 167 0.05 -10.12 1.95
CA ASN A 167 1.36 -10.32 1.34
C ASN A 167 2.48 -9.77 2.23
N TYR A 168 3.66 -10.39 2.13
CA TYR A 168 4.90 -9.90 2.72
C TYR A 168 5.81 -9.35 1.63
N PHE A 169 6.03 -8.04 1.63
CA PHE A 169 6.98 -7.36 0.75
C PHE A 169 8.20 -6.96 1.58
N HIS A 170 9.38 -7.50 1.26
CA HIS A 170 10.55 -7.17 2.08
C HIS A 170 11.90 -7.11 1.36
N ASP A 171 12.81 -6.40 2.02
CA ASP A 171 14.23 -6.28 1.66
C ASP A 171 14.44 -5.84 0.21
N GLN A 172 13.72 -4.79 -0.21
CA GLN A 172 13.98 -4.13 -1.49
C GLN A 172 15.14 -3.14 -1.32
N THR A 173 16.23 -3.32 -2.08
CA THR A 173 17.48 -2.58 -1.88
C THR A 173 17.95 -1.77 -3.10
N TYR A 174 17.07 -1.53 -4.08
CA TYR A 174 17.42 -0.70 -5.23
C TYR A 174 17.87 0.69 -4.77
N SER A 175 19.01 1.18 -5.28
CA SER A 175 19.57 2.48 -4.88
C SER A 175 19.75 3.44 -6.05
N GLY A 176 19.18 3.13 -7.23
CA GLY A 176 19.37 3.89 -8.46
C GLY A 176 18.44 5.10 -8.63
N GLY A 177 17.65 5.46 -7.62
CA GLY A 177 16.72 6.58 -7.65
C GLY A 177 15.33 6.17 -8.09
N ASN A 178 14.72 6.92 -9.01
CA ASN A 178 13.31 6.74 -9.41
C ASN A 178 13.03 5.39 -10.07
N GLY A 179 11.92 4.78 -9.68
CA GLY A 179 11.38 3.55 -10.27
C GLY A 179 11.69 2.31 -9.44
N GLY A 180 11.97 2.47 -8.15
CA GLY A 180 12.20 1.38 -7.19
C GLY A 180 11.04 1.17 -6.23
N GLU A 181 9.81 1.51 -6.60
CA GLU A 181 8.67 1.33 -5.69
C GLU A 181 8.49 -0.16 -5.35
N CYS A 182 8.05 -0.51 -4.14
CA CYS A 182 7.67 -1.89 -3.81
C CYS A 182 6.39 -2.28 -4.56
N MET A 183 5.40 -1.38 -4.58
CA MET A 183 4.12 -1.61 -5.24
C MET A 183 3.61 -0.33 -5.91
N ARG A 184 2.93 -0.49 -7.05
CA ARG A 184 2.25 0.60 -7.74
C ARG A 184 0.84 0.22 -8.21
N ILE A 185 -0.13 1.10 -7.97
CA ILE A 185 -1.49 1.01 -8.53
C ILE A 185 -1.75 2.21 -9.43
N GLY A 186 -1.86 1.94 -10.72
CA GLY A 186 -2.06 2.90 -11.80
C GLY A 186 -0.75 3.51 -12.31
N ASN A 187 -0.89 4.43 -13.26
CA ASN A 187 0.18 5.32 -13.72
C ASN A 187 -0.29 6.77 -13.68
N SER A 188 0.58 7.71 -14.05
CA SER A 188 0.19 9.12 -14.02
C SER A 188 -1.05 9.41 -14.85
N GLU A 189 -1.21 8.83 -16.04
CA GLU A 189 -2.36 9.02 -16.94
C GLU A 189 -3.69 8.48 -16.37
N GLU A 190 -3.60 7.60 -15.39
CA GLU A 190 -4.73 6.93 -14.75
C GLU A 190 -5.15 7.58 -13.42
N GLY A 191 -4.47 8.65 -12.98
CA GLY A 191 -4.77 9.33 -11.71
C GLY A 191 -6.26 9.63 -11.52
N LEU A 192 -6.93 10.21 -12.53
CA LEU A 192 -8.37 10.55 -12.49
C LEU A 192 -9.32 9.36 -12.66
N LYS A 193 -8.80 8.14 -12.82
CA LYS A 193 -9.61 6.94 -13.07
C LYS A 193 -9.83 6.20 -11.77
N ASN A 194 -11.08 5.79 -11.55
CA ASN A 194 -11.47 5.06 -10.35
C ASN A 194 -11.09 3.59 -10.49
N ALA A 195 -10.09 3.18 -9.70
CA ALA A 195 -9.61 1.80 -9.66
C ALA A 195 -10.38 0.98 -8.62
N TYR A 196 -10.84 1.58 -7.52
CA TYR A 196 -11.52 0.83 -6.45
C TYR A 196 -10.68 -0.37 -5.96
N ALA A 197 -9.35 -0.27 -6.02
CA ALA A 197 -8.47 -1.32 -5.52
C ALA A 197 -8.48 -1.29 -3.99
N THR A 198 -8.35 -2.47 -3.39
CA THR A 198 -8.19 -2.64 -1.94
C THR A 198 -6.81 -3.22 -1.64
N VAL A 199 -6.05 -2.50 -0.82
CA VAL A 199 -4.76 -2.93 -0.29
C VAL A 199 -4.91 -3.08 1.21
N GLU A 200 -4.95 -4.31 1.71
CA GLU A 200 -5.25 -4.56 3.13
C GLU A 200 -4.44 -5.68 3.76
N TYR A 201 -4.15 -5.58 5.05
CA TYR A 201 -3.43 -6.62 5.79
C TYR A 201 -2.10 -7.04 5.13
N ASN A 202 -1.35 -6.13 4.52
CA ASN A 202 -0.02 -6.44 3.98
C ASN A 202 1.08 -5.93 4.92
N LEU A 203 2.20 -6.65 4.95
CA LEU A 203 3.43 -6.18 5.60
C LEU A 203 4.42 -5.69 4.55
N PHE A 204 4.71 -4.39 4.58
CA PHE A 204 5.78 -3.76 3.79
C PHE A 204 6.95 -3.45 4.73
N GLU A 205 8.04 -4.23 4.63
CA GLU A 205 9.19 -4.13 5.52
C GLU A 205 10.48 -3.87 4.76
N LYS A 206 11.18 -2.78 5.06
CA LYS A 206 12.42 -2.39 4.33
C LYS A 206 12.22 -2.32 2.81
N CYS A 207 11.09 -1.77 2.39
CA CYS A 207 10.82 -1.33 1.02
C CYS A 207 11.63 -0.06 0.72
N ASN A 208 12.94 -0.24 0.45
CA ASN A 208 13.92 0.85 0.42
C ASN A 208 14.42 1.19 -0.99
N GLY A 209 13.68 0.77 -2.02
CA GLY A 209 14.05 0.99 -3.41
C GLY A 209 13.84 2.43 -3.90
N ASP A 210 12.87 3.15 -3.33
CA ASP A 210 12.46 4.48 -3.77
C ASP A 210 11.96 5.30 -2.56
N VAL A 211 11.87 6.61 -2.72
CA VAL A 211 11.18 7.49 -1.76
C VAL A 211 9.67 7.22 -1.71
N GLU A 212 9.13 6.53 -2.72
CA GLU A 212 7.76 6.00 -2.77
C GLU A 212 7.79 4.48 -2.60
N ALA A 213 7.67 3.98 -1.37
CA ALA A 213 7.62 2.54 -1.12
C ALA A 213 6.36 1.93 -1.74
N VAL A 214 5.20 2.55 -1.51
CA VAL A 214 3.94 2.22 -2.19
C VAL A 214 3.43 3.47 -2.88
N THR A 215 3.14 3.39 -4.18
CA THR A 215 2.68 4.55 -4.95
C THR A 215 1.29 4.31 -5.54
N ILE A 216 0.36 5.18 -5.20
CA ILE A 216 -1.01 5.18 -5.70
C ILE A 216 -1.12 6.28 -6.75
N LYS A 217 -1.44 5.88 -7.97
CA LYS A 217 -1.61 6.74 -9.15
C LYS A 217 -2.98 6.49 -9.81
N SER A 218 -4.00 6.39 -8.98
CA SER A 218 -5.40 6.19 -9.38
C SER A 218 -6.33 6.69 -8.26
N SER A 219 -7.63 6.73 -8.53
CA SER A 219 -8.65 7.27 -7.62
C SER A 219 -9.50 6.19 -6.95
N ASN A 220 -10.15 6.57 -5.84
CA ASN A 220 -11.12 5.75 -5.10
C ASN A 220 -10.58 4.40 -4.58
N ASN A 221 -9.29 4.33 -4.26
CA ASN A 221 -8.70 3.15 -3.64
C ASN A 221 -8.85 3.17 -2.11
N THR A 222 -8.86 1.98 -1.52
CA THR A 222 -8.81 1.80 -0.05
C THR A 222 -7.49 1.13 0.32
N ILE A 223 -6.72 1.78 1.19
CA ILE A 223 -5.47 1.28 1.74
C ILE A 223 -5.66 1.19 3.25
N ARG A 224 -5.90 -0.01 3.78
CA ARG A 224 -6.27 -0.16 5.19
C ARG A 224 -5.57 -1.29 5.92
N GLU A 225 -5.35 -1.15 7.22
CA GLU A 225 -4.87 -2.25 8.07
C GLU A 225 -3.54 -2.88 7.59
N ASN A 226 -2.70 -2.10 6.88
CA ASN A 226 -1.36 -2.54 6.48
C ASN A 226 -0.34 -2.13 7.53
N THR A 227 0.77 -2.86 7.58
CA THR A 227 1.94 -2.50 8.39
C THR A 227 3.10 -2.07 7.49
N PHE A 228 3.58 -0.85 7.68
CA PHE A 228 4.76 -0.29 7.04
C PHE A 228 5.88 -0.21 8.08
N ARG A 229 6.84 -1.14 8.03
CA ARG A 229 7.91 -1.27 9.04
C ARG A 229 9.27 -0.94 8.44
N ASN A 230 10.03 -0.06 9.09
CA ASN A 230 11.41 0.24 8.72
C ASN A 230 11.60 0.57 7.22
N ASN A 231 10.62 1.29 6.66
CA ASN A 231 10.64 1.72 5.27
C ASN A 231 11.37 3.06 5.12
N GLN A 232 12.21 3.18 4.10
CA GLN A 232 12.83 4.45 3.73
C GLN A 232 11.90 5.31 2.86
N GLY A 233 11.02 4.66 2.09
CA GLY A 233 10.00 5.31 1.27
C GLY A 233 8.64 5.45 1.98
N SER A 234 7.79 6.32 1.43
CA SER A 234 6.42 6.57 1.90
C SER A 234 5.40 5.64 1.24
N LEU A 235 4.26 5.45 1.90
CA LEU A 235 3.00 5.36 1.17
C LEU A 235 2.72 6.72 0.52
N THR A 236 2.61 6.76 -0.81
CA THR A 236 2.42 8.01 -1.55
C THR A 236 1.14 7.98 -2.37
N LEU A 237 0.20 8.86 -2.04
CA LEU A 237 -0.92 9.22 -2.91
C LEU A 237 -0.39 10.22 -3.95
N ARG A 238 0.22 9.67 -5.00
CA ARG A 238 1.05 10.43 -5.94
C ARG A 238 0.20 11.07 -7.03
N HIS A 239 -0.78 10.34 -7.56
CA HIS A 239 -1.80 10.87 -8.47
C HIS A 239 -3.16 10.25 -8.12
N GLY A 240 -4.22 10.98 -8.45
CA GLY A 240 -5.60 10.55 -8.21
C GLY A 240 -6.17 11.06 -6.88
N ASN A 241 -7.47 10.86 -6.75
CA ASN A 241 -8.33 11.55 -5.79
C ASN A 241 -9.20 10.54 -5.03
N ALA A 242 -9.82 10.96 -3.93
CA ALA A 242 -10.81 10.17 -3.17
C ALA A 242 -10.28 8.82 -2.65
N ASN A 243 -8.97 8.69 -2.46
CA ASN A 243 -8.38 7.53 -1.79
C ASN A 243 -8.58 7.60 -0.26
N VAL A 244 -8.82 6.45 0.36
CA VAL A 244 -8.96 6.28 1.81
C VAL A 244 -7.74 5.53 2.34
N VAL A 245 -7.10 6.09 3.38
CA VAL A 245 -6.00 5.47 4.12
C VAL A 245 -6.45 5.32 5.57
N ASP A 246 -6.75 4.09 5.98
CA ASP A 246 -7.50 3.80 7.22
C ASP A 246 -6.82 2.73 8.09
N GLY A 247 -6.56 3.00 9.36
CA GLY A 247 -6.12 1.94 10.29
C GLY A 247 -4.76 1.31 9.98
N ASN A 248 -3.86 2.00 9.26
CA ASN A 248 -2.52 1.48 8.96
C ASN A 248 -1.51 1.81 10.06
N PHE A 249 -0.52 0.92 10.25
CA PHE A 249 0.59 1.12 11.18
C PHE A 249 1.86 1.51 10.41
N PHE A 250 2.48 2.64 10.78
CA PHE A 250 3.76 3.11 10.23
C PHE A 250 4.81 3.15 11.34
N LEU A 251 5.77 2.24 11.29
CA LEU A 251 6.68 1.95 12.41
C LEU A 251 8.14 2.06 11.99
N ASP A 252 8.93 2.81 12.77
CA ASP A 252 10.41 2.84 12.72
C ASP A 252 11.03 3.12 11.33
N GLY A 253 10.31 3.87 10.49
CA GLY A 253 10.74 4.22 9.13
C GLY A 253 11.36 5.60 9.01
N LYS A 254 11.98 5.89 7.86
CA LYS A 254 12.26 7.30 7.52
C LYS A 254 10.96 8.05 7.31
N ASN A 255 9.91 7.42 6.79
CA ASN A 255 8.73 8.12 6.30
C ASN A 255 7.45 7.35 6.64
N GLY A 256 6.30 8.03 6.52
CA GLY A 256 4.97 7.44 6.66
C GLY A 256 4.16 7.64 5.38
N LEU A 257 3.34 8.68 5.35
CA LEU A 257 2.38 8.98 4.30
C LEU A 257 2.63 10.35 3.66
N ARG A 258 2.59 10.41 2.33
CA ARG A 258 2.64 11.65 1.55
C ARG A 258 1.48 11.71 0.56
N LEU A 259 0.79 12.84 0.47
CA LEU A 259 -0.35 12.98 -0.42
C LEU A 259 -0.39 14.28 -1.24
N TYR A 260 -1.01 14.14 -2.42
CA TYR A 260 -1.39 15.16 -3.39
C TYR A 260 -2.77 14.80 -3.96
N GLY A 261 -3.47 15.73 -4.61
CA GLY A 261 -4.83 15.47 -5.12
C GLY A 261 -5.91 15.70 -4.08
N HIS A 262 -7.14 15.30 -4.37
CA HIS A 262 -8.33 15.81 -3.67
C HIS A 262 -9.11 14.72 -2.93
N ASN A 263 -9.95 15.13 -1.98
CA ASN A 263 -10.99 14.30 -1.35
C ASN A 263 -10.43 13.09 -0.57
N HIS A 264 -9.16 13.12 -0.15
CA HIS A 264 -8.56 12.02 0.60
C HIS A 264 -9.05 11.98 2.04
N LYS A 265 -9.23 10.78 2.57
CA LYS A 265 -9.48 10.53 3.99
C LYS A 265 -8.32 9.76 4.59
N ILE A 266 -7.62 10.36 5.54
CA ILE A 266 -6.51 9.78 6.28
C ILE A 266 -6.96 9.61 7.73
N ILE A 267 -7.42 8.42 8.07
CA ILE A 267 -8.16 8.17 9.31
C ILE A 267 -7.63 6.97 10.10
N ASN A 268 -7.74 6.99 11.42
CA ASN A 268 -7.35 5.86 12.30
C ASN A 268 -5.90 5.34 12.13
N ASN A 269 -5.00 6.07 11.48
CA ASN A 269 -3.64 5.56 11.25
C ASN A 269 -2.77 5.80 12.49
N TYR A 270 -1.89 4.85 12.75
CA TYR A 270 -0.93 4.89 13.84
C TYR A 270 0.48 5.08 13.28
N PHE A 271 1.17 6.12 13.73
CA PHE A 271 2.53 6.44 13.31
C PHE A 271 3.46 6.48 14.51
N GLU A 272 4.50 5.66 14.51
CA GLU A 272 5.47 5.60 15.60
C GLU A 272 6.91 5.59 15.11
N GLY A 273 7.76 6.34 15.82
CA GLY A 273 9.22 6.21 15.72
C GLY A 273 9.80 6.65 14.38
N THR A 274 9.05 7.36 13.55
CA THR A 274 9.57 7.81 12.26
C THR A 274 10.51 9.01 12.42
N PHE A 275 11.60 9.01 11.65
CA PHE A 275 12.73 9.93 11.90
C PHE A 275 13.15 10.78 10.69
N GLY A 276 12.49 10.66 9.54
CA GLY A 276 12.83 11.45 8.36
C GLY A 276 12.39 12.91 8.44
N SER A 277 12.76 13.66 7.40
CA SER A 277 12.53 15.10 7.29
C SER A 277 12.33 15.52 5.84
N GLY A 278 11.90 16.77 5.62
CA GLY A 278 11.63 17.28 4.28
C GLY A 278 10.53 16.46 3.59
N SER A 279 10.83 15.93 2.40
CA SER A 279 9.92 15.08 1.62
C SER A 279 9.73 13.66 2.19
N LEU A 280 10.36 13.36 3.33
CA LEU A 280 10.28 12.10 4.06
C LEU A 280 9.75 12.28 5.51
N THR A 281 8.89 13.27 5.74
CA THR A 281 8.23 13.50 7.05
C THR A 281 7.09 12.50 7.25
N THR A 282 6.83 12.05 8.49
CA THR A 282 5.75 11.12 8.88
C THR A 282 4.44 11.29 8.11
N LEU A 283 3.81 12.47 8.15
CA LEU A 283 2.67 12.82 7.32
C LEU A 283 2.94 14.13 6.58
N ILE A 284 2.79 14.11 5.25
CA ILE A 284 2.90 15.29 4.38
C ILE A 284 1.60 15.49 3.61
N ILE A 285 0.96 16.63 3.86
CA ILE A 285 0.02 17.25 2.92
C ILE A 285 0.82 18.19 2.04
N GLY A 286 1.08 17.76 0.80
CA GLY A 286 2.00 18.42 -0.12
C GLY A 286 1.52 19.79 -0.61
N SER A 287 2.19 20.36 -1.61
CA SER A 287 1.68 21.50 -2.38
C SER A 287 1.50 21.08 -3.85
N GLY A 288 0.60 21.74 -4.57
CA GLY A 288 0.37 21.52 -5.99
C GLY A 288 1.28 22.37 -6.87
N SER A 289 1.73 21.80 -7.99
CA SER A 289 2.29 22.60 -9.09
C SER A 289 1.20 23.11 -10.05
N VAL A 290 0.03 22.49 -9.99
CA VAL A 290 -1.17 22.71 -10.80
C VAL A 290 -2.38 22.31 -9.95
N THR A 291 -3.56 22.84 -10.26
CA THR A 291 -4.79 22.53 -9.51
C THR A 291 -5.16 21.06 -9.68
N GLU A 292 -5.14 20.57 -10.91
CA GLU A 292 -5.34 19.16 -11.28
C GLU A 292 -4.35 18.77 -12.38
N ASP A 293 -3.42 17.86 -12.08
CA ASP A 293 -2.31 17.52 -12.98
C ASP A 293 -2.81 17.00 -14.31
N LEU A 294 -3.77 16.08 -14.33
CA LEU A 294 -4.21 15.43 -15.57
C LEU A 294 -5.00 16.33 -16.53
N THR A 295 -5.23 17.59 -16.16
CA THR A 295 -5.75 18.63 -17.07
C THR A 295 -4.64 19.46 -17.74
N VAL A 296 -3.39 19.34 -17.26
CA VAL A 296 -2.24 20.17 -17.66
C VAL A 296 -0.99 19.36 -18.04
N SER A 297 -0.73 18.22 -17.39
CA SER A 297 0.43 17.31 -17.60
C SER A 297 0.11 15.89 -17.05
N ASN A 298 1.11 15.00 -17.01
CA ASN A 298 1.06 13.66 -16.43
C ASN A 298 2.29 13.38 -15.53
N SER A 299 2.82 14.44 -14.93
CA SER A 299 4.07 14.38 -14.14
C SER A 299 4.12 15.37 -12.99
N LYS A 300 3.19 16.33 -12.91
CA LYS A 300 3.16 17.31 -11.84
C LYS A 300 2.35 16.78 -10.66
N HIS A 301 1.99 17.67 -9.75
CA HIS A 301 1.34 17.34 -8.49
C HIS A 301 0.08 18.18 -8.40
N SER A 302 -1.08 17.53 -8.28
CA SER A 302 -2.36 18.19 -8.05
C SER A 302 -2.36 18.83 -6.67
N GLN A 303 -2.90 20.04 -6.57
CA GLN A 303 -3.07 20.76 -5.32
C GLN A 303 -3.90 19.91 -4.35
N PRO A 304 -3.51 19.75 -3.08
CA PRO A 304 -4.38 19.13 -2.10
C PRO A 304 -5.65 19.97 -1.85
N GLN A 305 -6.82 19.34 -1.96
CA GLN A 305 -8.12 19.98 -1.75
C GLN A 305 -9.10 19.04 -1.04
N ASN A 306 -9.88 19.55 -0.09
CA ASN A 306 -10.86 18.77 0.67
C ASN A 306 -10.24 17.50 1.29
N ILE A 307 -9.24 17.69 2.14
CA ILE A 307 -8.51 16.59 2.79
C ILE A 307 -8.98 16.45 4.23
N LEU A 308 -9.37 15.24 4.62
CA LEU A 308 -9.63 14.90 6.01
C LEU A 308 -8.45 14.12 6.60
N VAL A 309 -7.87 14.65 7.69
CA VAL A 309 -6.91 13.93 8.55
C VAL A 309 -7.52 13.86 9.94
N ALA A 310 -8.11 12.72 10.29
CA ALA A 310 -8.83 12.59 11.55
C ALA A 310 -8.53 11.31 12.31
N PHE A 311 -8.61 11.35 13.64
CA PHE A 311 -8.45 10.16 14.47
C PHE A 311 -7.12 9.42 14.25
N ASN A 312 -6.04 10.10 13.88
CA ASN A 312 -4.73 9.47 13.79
C ASN A 312 -3.95 9.65 15.09
N THR A 313 -3.06 8.71 15.40
CA THR A 313 -2.16 8.78 16.56
C THR A 313 -0.71 8.83 16.09
N PHE A 314 0.03 9.85 16.53
CA PHE A 314 1.44 10.05 16.23
C PHE A 314 2.24 10.00 17.53
N VAL A 315 3.15 9.03 17.64
CA VAL A 315 3.97 8.81 18.85
C VAL A 315 5.46 8.84 18.51
N ASN A 316 6.23 9.64 19.25
CA ASN A 316 7.70 9.66 19.17
C ASN A 316 8.26 9.90 17.75
N ASN A 317 7.53 10.63 16.91
CA ASN A 317 7.97 10.98 15.56
C ASN A 317 8.81 12.25 15.57
N GLN A 318 9.88 12.29 14.78
CA GLN A 318 10.76 13.46 14.68
C GLN A 318 10.09 14.65 13.99
N ASN A 319 9.22 14.41 13.01
CA ASN A 319 8.44 15.44 12.33
C ASN A 319 7.04 14.87 12.04
N SER A 320 6.04 15.15 12.89
CA SER A 320 4.76 14.41 12.80
C SER A 320 3.91 14.85 11.60
N ILE A 321 3.58 16.14 11.48
CA ILE A 321 2.73 16.63 10.38
C ILE A 321 3.37 17.84 9.69
N VAL A 322 3.46 17.80 8.37
CA VAL A 322 3.79 18.94 7.50
C VAL A 322 2.63 19.24 6.57
N ILE A 323 2.22 20.51 6.52
CA ILE A 323 1.17 21.00 5.61
C ILE A 323 1.72 22.14 4.76
N GLY A 324 1.57 22.01 3.43
CA GLY A 324 1.94 23.05 2.47
C GLY A 324 3.45 23.20 2.32
N GLU A 325 4.12 22.10 1.96
CA GLU A 325 5.56 22.13 1.67
C GLU A 325 5.93 23.22 0.63
N PRO A 326 7.13 23.84 0.71
CA PRO A 326 7.44 25.09 0.00
C PRO A 326 7.96 24.90 -1.44
N PHE A 327 8.03 23.68 -1.95
CA PHE A 327 8.63 23.36 -3.25
C PHE A 327 7.70 23.70 -4.43
N ARG A 328 6.42 23.97 -4.18
CA ARG A 328 5.41 24.20 -5.23
C ARG A 328 4.46 25.35 -4.87
N PRO A 329 3.92 26.07 -5.88
CA PRO A 329 3.24 27.35 -5.67
C PRO A 329 1.82 27.25 -5.09
N LEU A 330 1.12 26.13 -5.22
CA LEU A 330 -0.27 26.00 -4.78
C LEU A 330 -0.33 25.27 -3.43
N ALA A 331 -0.47 26.02 -2.34
CA ALA A 331 -0.67 25.43 -1.02
C ALA A 331 -1.99 24.63 -0.94
N PRO A 332 -2.12 23.67 -0.01
CA PRO A 332 -3.37 22.99 0.29
C PRO A 332 -4.52 23.97 0.56
N ILE A 333 -5.72 23.61 0.15
CA ILE A 333 -6.94 24.33 0.51
C ILE A 333 -7.97 23.36 1.07
N ASP A 334 -8.83 23.83 1.97
CA ASP A 334 -9.92 23.01 2.53
C ASP A 334 -9.38 21.71 3.16
N VAL A 335 -8.64 21.85 4.25
CA VAL A 335 -8.05 20.71 4.96
C VAL A 335 -8.59 20.71 6.38
N THR A 336 -9.16 19.59 6.79
CA THR A 336 -9.62 19.37 8.16
C THR A 336 -8.64 18.45 8.90
N ILE A 337 -8.05 18.96 9.98
CA ILE A 337 -7.20 18.22 10.91
C ILE A 337 -7.94 18.10 12.24
N ALA A 338 -8.52 16.94 12.49
CA ALA A 338 -9.51 16.73 13.55
C ALA A 338 -9.18 15.56 14.47
N ASN A 339 -9.41 15.67 15.77
CA ASN A 339 -9.39 14.51 16.66
C ASN A 339 -8.10 13.65 16.58
N ASN A 340 -6.93 14.24 16.30
CA ASN A 340 -5.66 13.50 16.26
C ASN A 340 -4.93 13.59 17.61
N ILE A 341 -4.22 12.54 18.01
CA ILE A 341 -3.24 12.59 19.11
C ILE A 341 -1.83 12.76 18.53
N ILE A 342 -1.09 13.77 18.97
CA ILE A 342 0.31 13.99 18.58
C ILE A 342 1.18 14.12 19.84
N LYS A 343 1.93 13.08 20.17
CA LYS A 343 2.78 13.01 21.37
C LYS A 343 4.23 12.72 21.00
N SER A 344 5.15 13.61 21.34
CA SER A 344 6.59 13.35 21.20
C SER A 344 7.41 14.23 22.14
N ASP A 345 8.54 13.72 22.62
CA ASP A 345 9.49 14.47 23.44
C ASP A 345 10.62 15.12 22.65
N SER A 346 10.75 14.78 21.37
CA SER A 346 11.76 15.35 20.47
C SER A 346 11.19 15.73 19.12
N GLY A 347 11.93 16.57 18.40
CA GLY A 347 11.56 16.99 17.05
C GLY A 347 10.48 18.06 17.04
N ARG A 348 9.61 18.02 16.02
CA ARG A 348 8.53 19.00 15.82
C ARG A 348 7.20 18.30 15.56
N LEU A 349 6.18 18.67 16.34
CA LEU A 349 4.86 18.08 16.23
C LEU A 349 4.15 18.53 14.94
N VAL A 350 3.95 19.85 14.75
CA VAL A 350 3.26 20.37 13.57
C VAL A 350 4.07 21.42 12.83
N ASN A 351 4.19 21.28 11.52
CA ASN A 351 4.80 22.28 10.64
C ASN A 351 3.80 22.71 9.57
N TYR A 352 2.90 23.61 9.97
CA TYR A 352 2.00 24.31 9.08
C TYR A 352 2.75 25.43 8.38
N ARG A 353 3.06 25.28 7.09
CA ARG A 353 3.82 26.25 6.32
C ARG A 353 2.93 27.17 5.51
N ALA A 354 1.95 26.59 4.81
CA ALA A 354 1.01 27.31 3.99
C ALA A 354 -0.29 26.52 3.83
N GLY A 355 -1.39 27.23 3.62
CA GLY A 355 -2.69 26.67 3.31
C GLY A 355 -3.78 27.75 3.38
N ALA A 356 -4.96 27.46 2.84
CA ALA A 356 -6.16 28.27 3.05
C ALA A 356 -7.30 27.37 3.53
N ASP A 357 -8.23 27.91 4.31
CA ASP A 357 -9.38 27.18 4.84
C ASP A 357 -8.97 25.88 5.56
N ILE A 358 -8.00 26.02 6.48
CA ILE A 358 -7.54 24.90 7.29
C ILE A 358 -8.32 24.88 8.60
N THR A 359 -9.13 23.84 8.78
CA THR A 359 -9.89 23.58 10.00
C THR A 359 -9.06 22.73 10.95
N TRP A 360 -9.00 23.16 12.22
CA TRP A 360 -8.33 22.44 13.29
C TRP A 360 -9.31 22.26 14.43
N GLU A 361 -9.59 21.02 14.83
CA GLU A 361 -10.58 20.72 15.86
C GLU A 361 -10.14 19.54 16.73
N ASP A 362 -10.34 19.68 18.04
CA ASP A 362 -10.27 18.60 19.02
C ASP A 362 -9.00 17.71 18.97
N ASN A 363 -7.88 18.25 18.49
CA ASN A 363 -6.60 17.53 18.53
C ASN A 363 -6.03 17.57 19.95
N ILE A 364 -5.26 16.55 20.32
CA ILE A 364 -4.47 16.53 21.54
C ILE A 364 -2.99 16.56 21.18
N MET A 365 -2.24 17.48 21.79
CA MET A 365 -0.79 17.56 21.63
C MET A 365 -0.10 17.48 22.99
N PHE A 366 0.99 16.71 23.07
CA PHE A 366 1.73 16.54 24.32
C PHE A 366 3.22 16.21 24.12
N GLY A 367 4.01 16.37 25.19
CA GLY A 367 5.43 16.02 25.25
C GLY A 367 6.37 17.22 25.23
N LEU A 368 7.67 16.97 25.20
CA LEU A 368 8.73 17.98 25.24
C LEU A 368 9.17 18.51 23.86
N ALA A 369 8.64 17.96 22.76
CA ALA A 369 8.99 18.38 21.41
C ALA A 369 8.60 19.84 21.13
N ASN A 370 9.18 20.41 20.07
CA ASN A 370 8.73 21.69 19.55
C ASN A 370 7.26 21.55 19.08
N LYS A 371 6.35 22.28 19.71
CA LYS A 371 4.91 22.27 19.37
C LYS A 371 4.68 22.56 17.89
N GLY A 372 5.51 23.44 17.33
CA GLY A 372 5.32 23.96 16.00
C GLY A 372 4.34 25.12 15.98
N ASN A 373 3.44 25.11 15.00
CA ASN A 373 2.61 26.28 14.70
C ASN A 373 1.17 25.92 14.28
N MET A 374 0.62 24.84 14.83
CA MET A 374 -0.84 24.65 14.86
C MET A 374 -1.46 25.80 15.67
N PRO A 375 -2.58 26.41 15.24
CA PRO A 375 -3.30 27.41 16.04
C PRO A 375 -3.70 26.85 17.41
N THR A 376 -3.60 27.65 18.46
CA THR A 376 -3.90 27.20 19.83
C THR A 376 -5.35 26.83 20.06
N SER A 377 -6.28 27.27 19.19
CA SER A 377 -7.67 26.83 19.21
C SER A 377 -7.88 25.44 18.61
N GLY A 378 -6.88 24.91 17.89
CA GLY A 378 -6.96 23.65 17.18
C GLY A 378 -6.54 22.43 17.99
N TYR A 379 -6.01 22.62 19.20
CA TYR A 379 -5.58 21.53 20.07
C TYR A 379 -5.70 21.86 21.55
N THR A 380 -5.81 20.81 22.36
CA THR A 380 -5.59 20.87 23.81
C THR A 380 -4.20 20.33 24.13
N TRP A 381 -3.45 21.05 24.96
CA TRP A 381 -2.15 20.59 25.45
C TRP A 381 -2.29 19.81 26.75
N ILE A 382 -2.48 18.50 26.67
CA ILE A 382 -2.73 17.64 27.82
C ILE A 382 -2.15 16.25 27.57
N ASP A 383 -1.70 15.56 28.63
CA ASP A 383 -1.23 14.18 28.51
C ASP A 383 -2.38 13.27 28.04
N PRO A 384 -2.30 12.65 26.84
CA PRO A 384 -3.34 11.74 26.36
C PRO A 384 -3.37 10.41 27.14
N GLN A 385 -2.44 10.19 28.08
CA GLN A 385 -2.35 8.96 28.87
C GLN A 385 -2.20 7.71 28.00
N LEU A 386 -1.34 7.82 26.98
CA LEU A 386 -0.98 6.70 26.13
C LEU A 386 -0.06 5.71 26.87
N VAL A 387 -0.42 4.43 26.85
CA VAL A 387 0.34 3.32 27.43
C VAL A 387 0.64 2.28 26.36
N LEU A 388 1.89 1.82 26.32
CA LEU A 388 2.34 0.75 25.45
C LEU A 388 1.71 -0.57 25.89
N GLN A 389 0.99 -1.23 24.98
CA GLN A 389 0.35 -2.53 25.21
C GLN A 389 1.28 -3.67 24.79
N SER A 390 0.83 -4.93 24.98
CA SER A 390 1.64 -6.13 24.72
C SER A 390 1.95 -6.41 23.25
N ASP A 391 1.23 -5.74 22.33
CA ASP A 391 1.43 -5.79 20.87
C ASP A 391 2.28 -4.62 20.36
N ASP A 392 2.98 -3.93 21.27
CA ASP A 392 3.85 -2.78 21.00
C ASP A 392 3.13 -1.57 20.37
N VAL A 393 1.82 -1.41 20.64
CA VAL A 393 1.04 -0.23 20.23
C VAL A 393 0.64 0.60 21.45
N TYR A 394 0.82 1.91 21.38
CA TYR A 394 0.34 2.84 22.40
C TYR A 394 -1.18 3.06 22.28
N ARG A 395 -1.90 2.81 23.38
CA ARG A 395 -3.35 3.00 23.50
C ARG A 395 -3.72 3.89 24.68
N ILE A 396 -4.89 4.50 24.63
CA ILE A 396 -5.34 5.40 25.70
C ILE A 396 -5.80 4.61 26.94
N LEU A 397 -5.54 5.15 28.13
CA LEU A 397 -6.09 4.60 29.36
C LEU A 397 -7.57 4.98 29.53
N ASN A 398 -8.29 4.23 30.37
CA ASN A 398 -9.69 4.50 30.72
C ASN A 398 -9.95 5.86 31.41
N THR A 399 -8.90 6.53 31.87
CA THR A 399 -8.92 7.88 32.45
C THR A 399 -8.50 8.96 31.46
N SER A 400 -8.25 8.59 30.21
CA SER A 400 -7.66 9.48 29.22
C SER A 400 -8.55 10.68 28.96
N PRO A 401 -7.98 11.89 28.85
CA PRO A 401 -8.71 13.05 28.36
C PRO A 401 -9.04 12.98 26.88
N ALA A 402 -8.69 11.90 26.16
CA ALA A 402 -9.09 11.67 24.78
C ALA A 402 -10.48 11.03 24.65
N ILE A 403 -11.03 10.48 25.74
CA ILE A 403 -12.30 9.75 25.70
C ILE A 403 -13.49 10.69 25.45
N ASP A 404 -14.39 10.28 24.56
CA ASP A 404 -15.67 10.93 24.22
C ASP A 404 -15.49 12.43 23.86
N LYS A 405 -14.46 12.77 23.06
CA LYS A 405 -14.08 14.16 22.77
C LYS A 405 -14.66 14.75 21.51
N GLU A 406 -15.03 13.94 20.54
CA GLU A 406 -15.73 14.44 19.37
C GLU A 406 -17.13 14.94 19.78
N ASN A 407 -17.31 16.25 19.92
CA ASN A 407 -18.59 16.85 20.30
C ASN A 407 -18.79 18.24 19.65
N PRO A 408 -19.75 18.41 18.72
CA PRO A 408 -20.76 17.42 18.31
C PRO A 408 -20.19 16.32 17.41
N ILE A 409 -20.93 15.20 17.27
CA ILE A 409 -20.61 14.13 16.33
C ILE A 409 -20.54 14.73 14.91
N SER A 410 -19.36 14.68 14.32
CA SER A 410 -19.01 15.31 13.04
C SER A 410 -18.58 14.27 12.00
N PHE A 411 -18.23 13.05 12.42
CA PHE A 411 -17.70 11.98 11.61
C PHE A 411 -18.49 10.65 11.74
N PRO A 412 -19.81 10.64 11.50
CA PRO A 412 -20.65 9.46 11.72
C PRO A 412 -20.30 8.25 10.84
N ASP A 413 -19.54 8.45 9.77
CA ASP A 413 -19.12 7.40 8.84
C ASP A 413 -17.83 6.68 9.30
N ILE A 414 -17.14 7.16 10.35
CA ILE A 414 -15.93 6.52 10.90
C ILE A 414 -16.38 5.58 12.02
N VAL A 415 -16.78 4.37 11.62
CA VAL A 415 -17.44 3.40 12.51
C VAL A 415 -16.49 2.38 13.14
N LYS A 416 -15.21 2.37 12.76
CA LYS A 416 -14.16 1.54 13.35
C LYS A 416 -12.93 2.35 13.72
N ASP A 417 -12.18 1.85 14.68
CA ASP A 417 -10.89 2.39 15.08
C ASP A 417 -9.71 1.57 14.49
N MET A 418 -8.48 1.88 14.90
CA MET A 418 -7.28 1.19 14.40
C MET A 418 -7.21 -0.28 14.80
N ASP A 419 -7.89 -0.68 15.88
CA ASP A 419 -7.93 -2.06 16.38
C ASP A 419 -9.03 -2.88 15.72
N GLY A 420 -9.85 -2.27 14.87
CA GLY A 420 -11.02 -2.88 14.25
C GLY A 420 -12.24 -2.94 15.18
N GLN A 421 -12.19 -2.25 16.32
CA GLN A 421 -13.27 -2.13 17.30
C GLN A 421 -14.30 -1.10 16.84
N THR A 422 -15.52 -1.21 17.36
CA THR A 422 -16.61 -0.31 16.93
C THR A 422 -16.52 1.03 17.66
N ARG A 423 -16.56 2.11 16.87
CA ARG A 423 -16.74 3.47 17.35
C ARG A 423 -18.22 3.76 17.57
N SER A 424 -18.62 4.16 18.78
CA SER A 424 -20.04 4.42 19.10
C SER A 424 -20.24 5.49 20.16
N GLY A 425 -21.22 6.37 19.95
CA GLY A 425 -21.47 7.51 20.86
C GLY A 425 -20.66 8.72 20.42
N LEU A 426 -20.06 9.42 21.38
CA LEU A 426 -19.03 10.42 21.08
C LEU A 426 -17.72 9.67 20.84
N LEU A 427 -16.95 10.08 19.84
CA LEU A 427 -15.75 9.35 19.46
C LEU A 427 -14.52 9.84 20.23
N ASP A 428 -13.62 8.91 20.51
CA ASP A 428 -12.35 9.22 21.17
C ASP A 428 -11.38 9.92 20.21
N THR A 429 -10.65 10.93 20.70
CA THR A 429 -9.55 11.53 19.96
C THR A 429 -8.41 10.50 19.79
N GLY A 430 -7.88 10.38 18.58
CA GLY A 430 -6.81 9.44 18.24
C GLY A 430 -7.33 8.17 17.57
N ALA A 431 -6.38 7.31 17.23
CA ALA A 431 -6.62 6.10 16.45
C ALA A 431 -7.28 4.96 17.24
N ASP A 432 -7.18 5.01 18.56
CA ASP A 432 -7.76 4.06 19.51
C ASP A 432 -9.13 4.57 19.97
N GLU A 433 -10.14 3.71 19.98
CA GLU A 433 -11.38 3.91 20.71
C GLU A 433 -11.30 3.07 21.98
N PHE A 434 -11.36 3.70 23.16
CA PHE A 434 -11.26 2.99 24.41
C PHE A 434 -12.45 2.02 24.59
N ARG A 435 -12.19 0.73 24.34
CA ARG A 435 -13.12 -0.36 24.61
C ARG A 435 -12.41 -1.51 25.32
N ALA A 436 -13.20 -2.28 26.05
CA ALA A 436 -12.77 -3.58 26.60
C ALA A 436 -12.97 -4.73 25.60
N GLU A 437 -13.19 -4.41 24.31
CA GLU A 437 -13.36 -5.40 23.25
C GLU A 437 -12.00 -6.02 22.85
N SER A 438 -12.04 -7.11 22.09
CA SER A 438 -10.81 -7.71 21.58
C SER A 438 -10.22 -6.85 20.48
N VAL A 439 -8.91 -6.65 20.50
CA VAL A 439 -8.15 -6.07 19.38
C VAL A 439 -8.15 -7.07 18.22
N LEU A 440 -8.63 -6.65 17.05
CA LEU A 440 -8.73 -7.47 15.84
C LEU A 440 -7.67 -7.11 14.79
N ASN A 441 -7.13 -5.91 14.86
CA ASN A 441 -6.07 -5.42 13.99
C ASN A 441 -4.86 -4.97 14.82
N PHE A 442 -3.67 -5.38 14.41
CA PHE A 442 -2.40 -5.13 15.11
C PHE A 442 -1.25 -5.09 14.10
N PRO A 443 -0.07 -4.54 14.46
CA PRO A 443 1.08 -4.55 13.58
C PRO A 443 1.47 -5.96 13.14
N LEU A 444 1.39 -6.21 11.84
CA LEU A 444 1.65 -7.52 11.25
C LEU A 444 3.12 -7.90 11.38
N SER A 445 3.40 -9.12 11.80
CA SER A 445 4.71 -9.75 11.77
C SER A 445 4.86 -10.67 10.56
N PRO A 446 6.09 -11.10 10.21
CA PRO A 446 6.28 -12.14 9.21
C PRO A 446 5.54 -13.47 9.50
N GLY A 447 5.15 -13.72 10.76
CA GLY A 447 4.39 -14.91 11.14
C GLY A 447 2.90 -14.83 10.82
N ASP A 448 2.35 -13.62 10.69
CA ASP A 448 0.92 -13.40 10.46
C ASP A 448 0.54 -13.48 8.98
N ILE A 449 1.54 -13.44 8.09
CA ILE A 449 1.37 -13.15 6.67
C ILE A 449 2.17 -14.10 5.77
N GLY A 450 1.87 -14.10 4.47
CA GLY A 450 2.61 -14.87 3.48
C GLY A 450 2.11 -16.32 3.30
N PRO A 451 2.89 -17.20 2.64
CA PRO A 451 2.36 -18.45 2.10
C PRO A 451 1.79 -19.44 3.10
N ASN A 452 2.20 -19.34 4.36
CA ASN A 452 1.80 -20.27 5.41
C ASN A 452 0.79 -19.66 6.40
N SER A 453 0.43 -18.38 6.28
CA SER A 453 -0.61 -17.79 7.13
C SER A 453 -2.00 -18.31 6.73
N ASN A 454 -2.96 -18.15 7.64
CA ASN A 454 -4.31 -18.72 7.50
C ASN A 454 -5.17 -17.98 6.48
#